data_AF-A0A931SGW3-F1
#
_entry.id   AF-A0A931SGW3-F1
#
_cell.length_a   1.000
_cell.length_b   1.000
_cell.length_c   1.000
_cell.angle_alpha   90.00
_cell.angle_beta   90.00
_cell.angle_gamma   90.00
#
_symmetry.space_group_name_H-M   'P 1'
#
loop_
_entity.id
_entity.type
_entity.pdbx_description
1 polymer ?
#
loop_
_entity_poly.entity_id
_entity_poly.type
_entity_poly.pdbx_seq_one_letter_code
_entity_poly.pdbx_strand_id
1 'polypeptide(L)' 'FGTVLGVMISFESLGNVSVATLHTVAPGIADALVATAFGLFAAIPALIAYNQFVYRIRNIGGQLDDLQVELLAVAEGES' A
#
# COMPACT_ATOMS: atom_id res chain seq x y z
N PHE A 1 -2.01 -6.48 10.08
CA PHE A 1 -2.85 -7.34 10.93
C PHE A 1 -2.02 -8.39 11.69
N GLY A 2 -1.12 -9.14 11.03
CA GLY A 2 -0.32 -10.19 11.71
C GLY A 2 0.66 -9.72 12.80
N THR A 3 1.13 -8.47 12.75
CA THR A 3 2.14 -7.94 13.67
C THR A 3 1.62 -7.84 15.12
N VAL A 4 0.43 -7.28 15.30
CA VAL A 4 -0.18 -7.09 16.62
C VAL A 4 -0.54 -8.43 17.24
N LEU A 5 -1.03 -9.39 16.44
CA LEU A 5 -1.33 -10.74 16.94
C LEU A 5 -0.07 -11.53 17.31
N GLY A 6 0.99 -11.47 16.50
CA GLY A 6 2.25 -12.17 16.82
C GLY A 6 2.92 -11.63 18.09
N VAL A 7 2.88 -10.31 18.27
CA VAL A 7 3.35 -9.66 19.50
C VAL A 7 2.45 -10.01 20.68
N MET A 8 1.13 -9.98 20.53
CA MET A 8 0.18 -10.34 21.59
C MET A 8 0.37 -11.77 22.08
N ILE A 9 0.49 -12.75 21.18
CA ILE A 9 0.73 -14.16 21.51
C ILE A 9 2.09 -14.34 22.21
N SER A 10 3.10 -13.57 21.80
CA SER A 10 4.43 -13.59 22.45
C SER A 10 4.38 -13.04 23.89
N PHE A 11 3.53 -12.04 24.15
CA PHE A 11 3.34 -11.51 25.52
C PHE A 11 2.45 -12.39 26.38
N GLU A 12 1.45 -13.06 25.79
CA GLU A 12 0.63 -14.06 26.48
C GLU A 12 1.46 -15.26 26.94
N SER A 13 2.39 -15.73 26.09
CA SER A 13 3.28 -16.83 26.47
C SER A 13 4.20 -16.45 27.64
N LEU A 14 4.65 -15.19 27.75
CA LEU A 14 5.40 -14.68 28.90
C LEU A 14 4.58 -14.64 30.20
N GLY A 15 3.31 -14.22 30.13
CA GLY A 15 2.44 -14.08 31.31
C GLY A 15 2.16 -15.41 32.03
N ASN A 16 2.33 -16.53 31.33
CA ASN A 16 2.06 -17.88 31.85
C ASN A 16 3.32 -18.62 32.36
N VAL A 17 4.52 -18.00 32.31
CA VAL A 17 5.78 -18.63 32.77
C VAL A 17 6.32 -17.95 34.03
N SER A 18 6.77 -18.76 34.99
CA SER A 18 7.35 -18.29 36.27
C SER A 18 8.74 -17.65 36.13
N VAL A 19 9.48 -17.97 35.07
CA VAL A 19 10.76 -17.33 34.72
C VAL A 19 10.75 -16.97 33.24
N ALA A 20 10.60 -15.68 32.96
CA ALA A 20 10.65 -15.14 31.61
C ALA A 20 12.07 -15.21 31.03
N THR A 21 12.26 -15.90 29.91
CA THR A 21 13.51 -15.88 29.15
C THR A 21 13.28 -15.36 27.74
N LEU A 22 14.22 -14.55 27.23
CA LEU A 22 14.16 -13.96 25.89
C LEU A 22 13.99 -15.01 24.78
N HIS A 23 14.49 -16.23 25.00
CA HIS A 23 14.37 -17.34 24.07
C HIS A 23 12.90 -17.75 23.84
N THR A 24 12.02 -17.54 24.83
CA THR A 24 10.62 -17.95 24.77
C THR A 24 9.76 -17.03 23.89
N VAL A 25 10.21 -15.79 23.63
CA VAL A 25 9.47 -14.79 22.83
C VAL A 25 10.12 -14.43 21.51
N ALA A 26 11.39 -14.77 21.33
CA ALA A 26 12.11 -14.51 20.09
C ALA A 26 11.38 -15.02 18.83
N PRO A 27 10.75 -16.21 18.82
CA PRO A 27 10.06 -16.71 17.62
C PRO A 27 8.85 -15.86 17.20
N GLY A 28 7.95 -15.53 18.13
CA GLY A 28 6.71 -14.81 17.78
C GLY A 28 6.94 -13.34 17.36
N ILE A 29 8.03 -12.72 17.84
CA ILE A 29 8.46 -11.39 17.37
C ILE A 29 9.06 -11.48 15.96
N ALA A 30 9.80 -12.55 15.64
CA ALA A 30 10.35 -12.75 14.30
C ALA A 30 9.23 -12.93 13.25
N ASP A 31 8.19 -13.69 13.56
CA ASP A 31 7.03 -13.85 12.67
C ASP A 31 6.28 -12.53 12.44
N ALA A 32 6.18 -11.69 13.48
CA ALA A 32 5.61 -10.35 13.35
C ALA A 32 6.44 -9.45 12.42
N LEU A 33 7.78 -9.55 12.45
CA LEU A 33 8.65 -8.80 11.54
C LEU A 33 8.48 -9.25 10.09
N VAL A 34 8.37 -10.56 9.85
CA VAL A 34 8.13 -11.11 8.51
C VAL A 34 6.78 -10.63 7.94
N ALA A 35 5.73 -10.61 8.76
CA ALA A 35 4.43 -10.05 8.36
C ALA A 35 4.51 -8.57 7.95
N THR A 36 5.39 -7.79 8.59
CA THR A 36 5.64 -6.39 8.24
C THR A 36 6.35 -6.26 6.89
N ALA A 37 7.36 -7.10 6.66
CA ALA A 37 8.09 -7.13 5.39
C ALA A 37 7.15 -7.47 4.21
N PHE A 38 6.24 -8.43 4.39
CA PHE A 38 5.22 -8.74 3.39
C PHE A 38 4.23 -7.59 3.16
N GLY A 39 3.83 -6.89 4.23
CA GLY A 39 2.97 -5.71 4.12
C GLY A 39 3.61 -4.61 3.28
N LEU A 40 4.90 -4.32 3.51
CA LEU A 40 5.65 -3.35 2.70
C LEU A 40 5.87 -3.83 1.27
N PHE A 41 6.17 -5.12 1.08
CA PHE A 41 6.34 -5.72 -0.24
C PHE A 41 5.06 -5.65 -1.08
N ALA A 42 3.88 -5.75 -0.47
CA ALA A 42 2.61 -5.57 -1.17
C ALA A 42 2.26 -4.08 -1.38
N ALA A 43 2.56 -3.21 -0.40
CA ALA A 43 2.17 -1.81 -0.44
C ALA A 43 2.94 -0.99 -1.50
N ILE A 44 4.25 -1.23 -1.65
CA ILE A 44 5.10 -0.45 -2.57
C ILE A 44 4.66 -0.63 -4.05
N PRO A 45 4.50 -1.87 -4.57
CA PRO A 45 4.02 -2.08 -5.93
C PRO A 45 2.60 -1.56 -6.14
N ALA A 46 1.71 -1.71 -5.15
CA ALA A 46 0.35 -1.19 -5.23
C ALA A 46 0.35 0.34 -5.40
N LEU A 47 1.22 1.05 -4.68
CA LEU A 47 1.36 2.50 -4.81
C LEU A 47 1.92 2.92 -6.17
N ILE A 48 2.91 2.18 -6.70
CA ILE A 48 3.47 2.43 -8.04
C ILE A 48 2.37 2.25 -9.11
N ALA A 49 1.61 1.16 -9.03
CA ALA A 49 0.52 0.89 -9.95
C ALA A 49 -0.55 1.99 -9.87
N TYR A 50 -0.95 2.40 -8.68
CA TYR A 50 -1.90 3.49 -8.47
C TYR A 50 -1.42 4.79 -9.14
N ASN A 51 -0.17 5.19 -8.90
CA ASN A 51 0.38 6.39 -9.53
C ASN A 51 0.42 6.28 -11.06
N GLN A 52 0.74 5.10 -11.60
CA GLN A 52 0.72 4.87 -13.04
C GLN A 52 -0.69 5.00 -13.63
N PHE A 53 -1.71 4.47 -12.94
CA PHE A 53 -3.09 4.62 -13.38
C PHE A 53 -3.55 6.08 -13.34
N VAL A 54 -3.25 6.80 -12.27
CA VAL A 54 -3.57 8.23 -12.15
C VAL A 54 -2.91 9.03 -13.27
N TYR A 55 -1.64 8.74 -13.59
CA TYR A 55 -0.95 9.37 -14.71
C TYR A 55 -1.65 9.12 -16.04
N ARG A 56 -2.05 7.87 -16.32
CA ARG A 56 -2.77 7.51 -17.55
C ARG A 56 -4.12 8.22 -17.64
N ILE A 57 -4.87 8.28 -16.54
CA ILE A 57 -6.16 8.98 -16.47
C ILE A 57 -5.98 10.45 -16.78
N ARG A 58 -4.97 11.10 -16.19
CA ARG A 58 -4.67 12.52 -16.46
C ARG A 58 -4.30 12.76 -17.91
N ASN A 59 -3.52 11.87 -18.52
CA ASN A 59 -3.14 11.99 -19.92
C ASN A 59 -4.37 11.89 -20.85
N ILE A 60 -5.26 10.94 -20.60
CA ILE A 60 -6.53 10.82 -21.35
C ILE A 60 -7.40 12.06 -21.10
N GLY A 61 -7.48 12.54 -19.86
CA GLY A 61 -8.20 13.77 -19.53
C GLY A 61 -7.66 14.98 -20.29
N GLY A 62 -6.34 15.13 -20.39
CA GLY A 62 -5.71 16.19 -21.18
C GLY A 62 -6.05 16.10 -22.67
N GLN A 63 -5.98 14.91 -23.26
CA GLN A 63 -6.39 14.70 -24.65
C GLN A 63 -7.86 15.06 -24.90
N LEU A 64 -8.74 14.77 -23.95
CA LEU A 64 -10.15 15.14 -24.06
C LEU A 64 -10.35 16.66 -23.96
N ASP A 65 -9.55 17.35 -23.15
CA ASP A 65 -9.56 18.81 -23.04
C ASP A 65 -9.08 19.46 -24.35
N ASP A 66 -7.98 18.95 -24.91
CA ASP A 66 -7.46 19.40 -26.21
C ASP A 66 -8.50 19.21 -27.33
N LEU A 67 -9.16 18.04 -27.37
CA LEU A 67 -10.23 17.77 -28.32
C LEU A 67 -11.44 18.69 -28.13
N GLN A 68 -11.79 19.04 -26.88
CA GLN A 68 -12.87 20.00 -26.62
C GLN A 68 -12.53 21.38 -27.18
N VAL A 69 -11.29 21.84 -27.00
CA VAL A 69 -10.82 23.12 -27.56
C VAL A 69 -10.85 23.10 -29.09
N GLU A 70 -10.37 22.02 -29.72
CA GLU A 70 -10.41 21.87 -31.17
C GLU A 70 -11.84 21.88 -31.72
N LEU A 71 -12.76 21.14 -31.08
CA LEU A 71 -14.17 21.11 -31.49
C LEU A 71 -14.86 22.45 -31.32
N LEU A 72 -14.55 23.21 -30.26
CA LEU A 72 -15.06 24.57 -30.07
C LEU A 72 -14.55 25.50 -31.17
N ALA A 73 -13.26 25.46 -31.51
CA ALA A 73 -12.69 26.26 -32.58
C ALA A 73 -13.34 25.95 -33.95
N VAL A 74 -13.60 24.68 -34.24
CA VAL A 74 -14.33 24.25 -35.45
C VAL A 74 -15.77 24.74 -35.44
N ALA A 75 -16.46 24.68 -34.29
CA ALA A 75 -17.85 25.09 -34.16
C ALA A 75 -18.03 26.62 -34.22
N GLU A 76 -17.06 27.39 -33.73
CA GLU A 76 -17.03 28.85 -33.80
C GLU A 76 -16.69 29.36 -35.21
N GLY A 77 -16.25 28.48 -36.10
CA GLY A 77 -16.17 28.75 -37.53
C GLY A 77 -15.14 29.82 -37.87
N GLU A 78 -13.86 29.52 -37.65
CA GLU A 78 -12.87 30.04 -38.61
C GLU A 78 -13.07 29.28 -39.93
N SER A 79 -13.68 29.99 -40.88
CA SER A 79 -13.63 29.69 -42.33
C SER A 79 -12.31 30.18 -42.91
#